data_AF-A0A151GGD9-F1
#
_entry.id   AF-A0A151GGD9-F1
#
_cell.length_a   1.000
_cell.length_b   1.000
_cell.length_c   1.000
_cell.angle_alpha   90.00
_cell.angle_beta   90.00
_cell.angle_gamma   90.00
#
_symmetry.space_group_name_H-M   'P 1'
#
loop_
_entity.id
_entity.type
_entity.pdbx_description
1 polymer ?
#
loop_
_entity_poly.entity_id
_entity_poly.type
_entity_poly.pdbx_seq_one_letter_code
_entity_poly.pdbx_strand_id
1 'polypeptide(L)'
;MLRTAIHLALGLAAAAAAAADGQLATLCRFINLSTGRDSPSIVYTAKCARTVGGPLEVCSQLDLACCLTNHDGTLEAPVDMNTVNFADTCPGCHVDAAGVNMVCLCRQMNGTYGHASVDLSMKRNPWCQTTLIMGVDHIIVVQDGTLACSTTIGKEVSECPVTWIGPPRRRG
;
A
#
# COMPACT_ATOMS: atom_id res chain seq x y z
N MET A 1 -48.54 36.71 -7.21
CA MET A 1 -48.42 35.73 -6.12
C MET A 1 -47.44 34.65 -6.56
N LEU A 2 -46.29 34.57 -5.86
CA LEU A 2 -45.55 33.35 -5.47
C LEU A 2 -45.37 32.23 -6.53
N ARG A 3 -44.17 31.86 -7.00
CA ARG A 3 -43.05 31.22 -6.26
C ARG A 3 -41.83 31.08 -7.20
N THR A 4 -40.70 31.74 -6.89
CA THR A 4 -39.42 31.17 -6.41
C THR A 4 -38.67 30.19 -7.34
N ALA A 5 -37.59 30.72 -7.92
CA ALA A 5 -36.24 30.16 -8.09
C ALA A 5 -36.04 28.62 -8.08
N ILE A 6 -35.51 28.11 -9.20
CA ILE A 6 -34.67 26.90 -9.20
C ILE A 6 -33.32 27.30 -9.82
N HIS A 7 -32.47 27.89 -8.99
CA HIS A 7 -31.03 27.85 -9.18
C HIS A 7 -30.47 26.68 -8.37
N LEU A 8 -29.35 26.13 -8.85
CA LEU A 8 -28.44 25.20 -8.17
C LEU A 8 -28.87 23.73 -8.09
N ALA A 9 -28.50 22.97 -9.12
CA ALA A 9 -28.00 21.60 -8.93
C ALA A 9 -27.16 21.14 -10.14
N LEU A 10 -26.29 22.00 -10.67
CA LEU A 10 -25.37 21.65 -11.74
C LEU A 10 -23.94 21.89 -11.26
N GLY A 11 -23.46 21.09 -10.30
CA GLY A 11 -22.14 21.32 -9.73
C GLY A 11 -21.63 20.32 -8.70
N LEU A 12 -22.22 19.13 -8.53
CA LEU A 12 -21.74 18.14 -7.55
C LEU A 12 -21.71 16.69 -8.06
N ALA A 13 -21.81 16.47 -9.37
CA ALA A 13 -21.80 15.12 -9.95
C ALA A 13 -20.43 14.65 -10.48
N ALA A 14 -19.32 15.34 -10.14
CA ALA A 14 -17.97 14.97 -10.60
C ALA A 14 -17.07 14.32 -9.53
N ALA A 15 -17.61 13.98 -8.35
CA ALA A 15 -16.85 13.35 -7.26
C ALA A 15 -17.24 11.88 -6.99
N ALA A 16 -18.15 11.29 -7.76
CA ALA A 16 -18.68 9.95 -7.51
C ALA A 16 -18.36 8.93 -8.63
N ALA A 17 -17.34 9.20 -9.44
CA ALA A 17 -16.87 8.29 -10.48
C ALA A 17 -15.35 8.41 -10.67
N ALA A 18 -14.59 8.20 -9.60
CA ALA A 18 -13.20 7.76 -9.72
C ALA A 18 -13.19 6.29 -9.29
N ALA A 19 -12.76 5.46 -10.22
CA ALA A 19 -12.89 4.03 -10.32
C ALA A 19 -12.58 3.23 -9.04
N ALA A 20 -13.08 2.00 -9.01
CA ALA A 20 -12.66 0.92 -8.13
C ALA A 20 -11.19 0.46 -8.37
N ASP A 21 -10.31 1.40 -8.73
CA ASP A 21 -8.88 1.21 -8.89
C ASP A 21 -8.17 1.72 -7.64
N GLY A 22 -7.25 0.92 -7.11
CA GLY A 22 -6.75 0.98 -5.74
C GLY A 22 -6.44 2.40 -5.22
N GLN A 23 -6.98 2.70 -4.02
CA GLN A 23 -6.80 3.97 -3.31
C GLN A 23 -5.32 4.40 -3.23
N LEU A 24 -4.42 3.43 -3.09
CA LEU A 24 -2.98 3.63 -3.04
C LEU A 24 -2.43 4.35 -4.28
N ALA A 25 -2.79 3.91 -5.48
CA ALA A 25 -2.31 4.51 -6.73
C ALA A 25 -2.92 5.90 -6.99
N THR A 26 -4.14 6.12 -6.50
CA THR A 26 -4.86 7.39 -6.69
C THR A 26 -4.40 8.48 -5.71
N LEU A 27 -4.14 8.11 -4.46
CA LEU A 27 -3.81 9.06 -3.40
C LEU A 27 -2.33 9.21 -3.12
N CYS A 28 -1.50 8.26 -3.54
CA CYS A 28 -0.11 8.22 -3.15
C CYS A 28 0.83 8.13 -4.34
N ARG A 29 2.00 8.73 -4.18
CA ARG A 29 3.17 8.51 -5.01
C ARG A 29 4.17 7.68 -4.21
N PHE A 30 4.49 6.50 -4.72
CA PHE A 30 5.54 5.66 -4.16
C PHE A 30 6.89 6.38 -4.16
N ILE A 31 7.63 6.19 -3.08
CA ILE A 31 8.95 6.77 -2.89
C ILE A 31 10.02 5.67 -2.84
N ASN A 32 9.85 4.68 -1.95
CA ASN A 32 10.80 3.60 -1.79
C ASN A 32 10.23 2.42 -0.98
N LEU A 33 10.83 1.24 -1.18
CA LEU A 33 10.76 0.10 -0.28
C LEU A 33 12.15 -0.10 0.32
N SER A 34 12.28 -0.07 1.64
CA SER A 34 13.54 -0.38 2.32
C SER A 34 13.42 -1.67 3.11
N THR A 35 14.30 -2.62 2.81
CA THR A 35 14.46 -3.87 3.56
C THR A 35 15.69 -3.75 4.47
N GLY A 36 15.53 -3.97 5.77
CA GLY A 36 16.67 -4.03 6.69
C GLY A 36 17.52 -5.27 6.39
N ARG A 37 18.85 -5.12 6.32
CA ARG A 37 19.77 -6.28 6.22
C ARG A 37 19.73 -7.16 7.47
N ASP A 38 19.44 -6.55 8.62
CA ASP A 38 19.46 -7.17 9.95
C ASP A 38 18.15 -6.96 10.72
N SER A 39 17.09 -6.50 10.04
CA SER A 39 15.79 -6.25 10.64
C SER A 39 14.70 -6.89 9.79
N PRO A 40 13.74 -7.61 10.40
CA PRO A 40 12.65 -8.24 9.67
C PRO A 40 11.59 -7.20 9.21
N SER A 41 11.92 -5.90 9.31
CA SER A 41 11.09 -4.78 8.88
C SER A 41 11.25 -4.52 7.38
N ILE A 42 10.11 -4.40 6.70
CA ILE A 42 10.03 -4.05 5.28
C ILE A 42 9.23 -2.77 5.18
N VAL A 43 9.92 -1.64 5.10
CA VAL A 43 9.27 -0.32 5.19
C VAL A 43 8.90 0.19 3.81
N TYR A 44 7.59 0.31 3.57
CA TYR A 44 7.01 0.96 2.40
C TYR A 44 6.82 2.45 2.68
N THR A 45 7.36 3.30 1.81
CA THR A 45 7.28 4.74 1.94
C THR A 45 6.57 5.35 0.74
N ALA A 46 5.57 6.18 1.01
CA ALA A 46 4.88 6.95 -0.03
C ALA A 46 4.57 8.37 0.45
N LYS A 47 4.42 9.28 -0.53
CA LYS A 47 3.88 10.62 -0.29
C LYS A 47 2.42 10.62 -0.72
N CYS A 48 1.51 10.92 0.19
CA CYS A 48 0.07 10.77 0.00
C CYS A 48 -0.67 12.10 0.17
N ALA A 49 -1.80 12.22 -0.53
CA ALA A 49 -2.79 13.24 -0.30
C ALA A 49 -3.83 12.76 0.73
N ARG A 50 -4.43 13.71 1.44
CA ARG A 50 -5.55 13.44 2.34
C ARG A 50 -6.87 13.21 1.59
N THR A 51 -6.98 13.78 0.40
CA THR A 51 -8.17 13.72 -0.47
C THR A 51 -7.77 13.47 -1.92
N VAL A 52 -8.69 12.89 -2.70
CA VAL A 52 -8.47 12.61 -4.13
C VAL A 52 -8.24 13.91 -4.90
N GLY A 53 -7.17 13.96 -5.69
CA GLY A 53 -6.75 15.15 -6.43
C GLY A 53 -6.16 16.27 -5.58
N GLY A 54 -6.05 16.09 -4.27
CA GLY A 54 -5.39 17.02 -3.35
C GLY A 54 -3.85 16.98 -3.45
N PRO A 55 -3.15 17.91 -2.78
CA PRO A 55 -1.70 17.93 -2.79
C PRO A 55 -1.10 16.74 -2.02
N LEU A 56 -0.01 16.18 -2.55
CA LEU A 56 0.75 15.12 -1.88
C LEU A 56 1.65 15.73 -0.79
N GLU A 57 1.13 15.86 0.42
CA GLU A 57 1.78 16.57 1.52
C GLU A 57 2.22 15.64 2.65
N VAL A 58 1.49 14.55 2.88
CA VAL A 58 1.79 13.61 3.97
C VAL A 58 2.82 12.61 3.50
N CYS A 59 4.00 12.59 4.12
CA CYS A 59 4.92 11.49 3.92
C CYS A 59 4.63 10.39 4.93
N SER A 60 4.32 9.19 4.48
CA SER A 60 3.96 8.08 5.35
C SER A 60 4.87 6.88 5.15
N GLN A 61 5.22 6.24 6.26
CA GLN A 61 5.96 4.99 6.31
C GLN A 61 5.13 3.90 6.97
N LEU A 62 4.95 2.78 6.29
CA LEU A 62 4.29 1.59 6.79
C LEU A 62 5.27 0.43 6.82
N ASP A 63 5.37 -0.25 7.95
CA ASP A 63 6.08 -1.54 8.01
C ASP A 63 5.14 -2.64 7.51
N LEU A 64 5.54 -3.31 6.44
CA LEU A 64 4.75 -4.37 5.80
C LEU A 64 4.89 -5.71 6.52
N ALA A 65 5.84 -5.87 7.43
CA ALA A 65 6.13 -7.13 8.14
C ALA A 65 4.88 -7.89 8.61
N CYS A 66 3.89 -7.17 9.15
CA CYS A 66 2.65 -7.74 9.65
C CYS A 66 1.47 -7.60 8.68
N CYS A 67 1.62 -6.84 7.59
CA CYS A 67 0.56 -6.62 6.60
C CYS A 67 0.37 -7.80 5.65
N LEU A 68 1.32 -8.72 5.63
CA LEU A 68 1.33 -9.89 4.75
C LEU A 68 1.84 -11.12 5.49
N THR A 69 1.40 -12.29 5.02
CA THR A 69 1.90 -13.60 5.39
C THR A 69 2.39 -14.35 4.16
N ASN A 70 3.33 -15.26 4.36
CA ASN A 70 3.71 -16.24 3.35
C ASN A 70 3.02 -17.57 3.64
N HIS A 71 2.11 -17.97 2.75
CA HIS A 71 1.45 -19.26 2.78
C HIS A 71 1.94 -20.10 1.59
N ASP A 72 2.89 -21.00 1.85
CA ASP A 72 3.47 -21.92 0.85
C ASP A 72 4.01 -21.22 -0.41
N GLY A 73 4.76 -20.13 -0.23
CA GLY A 73 5.30 -19.33 -1.34
C GLY A 73 4.29 -18.36 -1.97
N THR A 74 3.12 -18.18 -1.37
CA THR A 74 2.11 -17.18 -1.78
C THR A 74 2.01 -16.08 -0.72
N LEU A 75 2.03 -14.82 -1.16
CA LEU A 75 1.83 -13.68 -0.27
C LEU A 75 0.35 -13.34 -0.15
N GLU A 76 -0.16 -13.28 1.08
CA GLU A 76 -1.56 -12.99 1.36
C GLU A 76 -1.70 -12.06 2.56
N ALA A 77 -2.85 -11.39 2.70
CA ALA A 77 -3.14 -10.62 3.89
C ALA A 77 -3.33 -11.56 5.12
N PRO A 78 -2.91 -11.14 6.33
CA PRO A 78 -3.14 -11.89 7.56
C PRO A 78 -4.63 -12.12 7.81
N VAL A 79 -4.99 -13.32 8.25
CA VAL A 79 -6.36 -13.67 8.66
C VAL A 79 -6.61 -13.32 10.13
N ASP A 80 -5.54 -13.19 10.93
CA ASP A 80 -5.58 -12.79 12.33
C ASP A 80 -4.31 -12.02 12.75
N MET A 81 -4.31 -11.49 13.97
CA MET A 81 -3.18 -10.71 14.51
C MET A 81 -1.99 -11.57 14.99
N ASN A 82 -2.10 -12.90 14.96
CA ASN A 82 -1.01 -13.82 15.32
C ASN A 82 -0.17 -14.24 14.10
N THR A 83 -0.30 -13.50 13.01
CA THR A 83 0.37 -13.80 11.75
C THR A 83 1.88 -13.66 11.87
N VAL A 84 2.59 -14.69 11.40
CA VAL A 84 4.06 -14.72 11.30
C VAL A 84 4.51 -13.72 10.25
N ASN A 85 5.55 -12.96 10.57
CA ASN A 85 6.13 -12.00 9.64
C ASN A 85 6.60 -12.69 8.36
N PHE A 86 6.02 -12.32 7.21
CA PHE A 86 6.39 -12.93 5.93
C PHE A 86 7.88 -12.73 5.60
N ALA A 87 8.49 -11.64 6.06
CA ALA A 87 9.90 -11.30 5.81
C ALA A 87 10.86 -12.38 6.32
N ASP A 88 10.47 -13.15 7.36
CA ASP A 88 11.27 -14.25 7.90
C ASP A 88 11.43 -15.41 6.91
N THR A 89 10.48 -15.54 5.98
CA THR A 89 10.46 -16.63 4.98
C THR A 89 10.55 -16.12 3.54
N CYS A 90 10.61 -14.80 3.36
CA CYS A 90 10.68 -14.15 2.05
C CYS A 90 11.91 -13.24 1.93
N PRO A 91 13.13 -13.80 1.79
CA PRO A 91 14.35 -13.02 1.67
C PRO A 91 14.39 -12.26 0.34
N GLY A 92 14.14 -10.95 0.43
CA GLY A 92 14.27 -10.04 -0.70
C GLY A 92 12.95 -9.78 -1.39
N CYS A 93 12.48 -8.54 -1.21
CA CYS A 93 11.28 -8.01 -1.82
C CYS A 93 11.64 -6.74 -2.60
N HIS A 94 10.94 -6.53 -3.70
CA HIS A 94 10.98 -5.30 -4.45
C HIS A 94 9.56 -4.94 -4.90
N VAL A 95 9.34 -3.67 -5.15
CA VAL A 95 8.08 -3.16 -5.67
C VAL A 95 8.36 -2.54 -7.03
N ASP A 96 7.39 -2.61 -7.93
CA ASP A 96 7.44 -1.91 -9.20
C ASP A 96 7.59 -0.38 -9.03
N ALA A 97 7.84 0.31 -10.14
CA ALA A 97 8.02 1.76 -10.13
C ALA A 97 6.76 2.53 -9.69
N ALA A 98 5.58 1.92 -9.82
CA ALA A 98 4.31 2.50 -9.39
C ALA A 98 4.07 2.37 -7.88
N GLY A 99 4.77 1.46 -7.20
CA GLY A 99 4.53 1.15 -5.80
C GLY A 99 3.42 0.13 -5.56
N VAL A 100 2.96 -0.56 -6.60
CA VAL A 100 1.70 -1.29 -6.54
C VAL A 100 1.93 -2.80 -6.52
N ASN A 101 2.71 -3.33 -7.46
CA ASN A 101 3.04 -4.75 -7.46
C ASN A 101 4.33 -5.01 -6.68
N MET A 102 4.21 -5.80 -5.61
CA MET A 102 5.36 -6.30 -4.86
C MET A 102 5.68 -7.73 -5.26
N VAL A 103 6.96 -8.00 -5.51
CA VAL A 103 7.47 -9.35 -5.78
C VAL A 103 8.55 -9.69 -4.76
N CYS A 104 8.41 -10.86 -4.14
CA CYS A 104 9.37 -11.39 -3.18
C CYS A 104 9.84 -12.79 -3.58
N LEU A 105 11.02 -13.19 -3.14
CA LEU A 105 11.46 -14.58 -3.14
C LEU A 105 11.01 -15.23 -1.84
N CYS A 106 10.02 -16.12 -1.88
CA CYS A 106 9.41 -16.73 -0.71
C CYS A 106 9.66 -18.23 -0.63
N ARG A 107 9.87 -18.72 0.59
CA ARG A 107 10.05 -20.14 0.89
C ARG A 107 8.72 -20.87 0.80
N GLN A 108 8.71 -21.99 0.09
CA GLN A 108 7.59 -22.93 0.00
C GLN A 108 7.70 -24.01 1.08
N MET A 109 6.63 -24.75 1.34
CA MET A 109 6.58 -25.86 2.29
C MET A 109 7.59 -26.97 1.95
N ASN A 110 7.87 -27.18 0.65
CA ASN A 110 8.89 -28.12 0.19
C ASN A 110 10.35 -27.66 0.47
N GLY A 111 10.53 -26.46 1.05
CA GLY A 111 11.83 -25.90 1.40
C GLY A 111 12.53 -25.13 0.28
N THR A 112 11.97 -25.09 -0.93
CA THR A 112 12.51 -24.32 -2.06
C THR A 112 12.04 -22.86 -2.03
N TYR A 113 12.68 -22.00 -2.83
CA TYR A 113 12.28 -20.60 -2.99
C TYR A 113 11.62 -20.38 -4.36
N GLY A 114 10.50 -19.66 -4.36
CA GLY A 114 9.80 -19.23 -5.58
C GLY A 114 9.47 -17.74 -5.54
N HIS A 115 9.14 -17.18 -6.70
CA HIS A 115 8.66 -15.80 -6.79
C HIS A 115 7.18 -15.72 -6.39
N ALA A 116 6.89 -14.93 -5.36
CA ALA A 116 5.55 -14.57 -4.95
C ALA A 116 5.28 -13.13 -5.37
N SER A 117 4.13 -12.87 -6.02
CA SER A 117 3.70 -11.52 -6.41
C SER A 117 2.40 -11.18 -5.70
N VAL A 118 2.28 -9.94 -5.25
CA VAL A 118 1.08 -9.42 -4.62
C VAL A 118 0.83 -7.98 -5.06
N ASP A 119 -0.41 -7.67 -5.37
CA ASP A 119 -0.86 -6.31 -5.61
C ASP A 119 -1.20 -5.65 -4.26
N LEU A 120 -0.45 -4.61 -3.89
CA LEU A 120 -0.63 -3.89 -2.64
C LEU A 120 -1.88 -2.98 -2.65
N SER A 121 -2.41 -2.71 -3.85
CA SER A 121 -3.55 -1.82 -4.11
C SER A 121 -4.87 -2.57 -4.38
N MET A 122 -4.83 -3.86 -4.69
CA MET A 122 -6.01 -4.67 -5.04
C MET A 122 -6.14 -5.93 -4.18
N LYS A 123 -7.32 -6.57 -4.25
CA LYS A 123 -7.65 -7.77 -3.49
C LYS A 123 -6.75 -8.97 -3.80
N ARG A 124 -6.65 -9.80 -2.76
CA ARG A 124 -6.67 -11.27 -2.74
C ARG A 124 -6.95 -11.94 -4.10
N ASN A 125 -6.11 -12.92 -4.43
CA ASN A 125 -6.34 -13.97 -5.41
C ASN A 125 -7.84 -14.39 -5.49
N PRO A 126 -8.49 -14.36 -6.68
CA PRO A 126 -9.90 -14.71 -6.85
C PRO A 126 -10.28 -16.16 -6.47
N TRP A 127 -9.31 -17.03 -6.14
CA TRP A 127 -9.54 -18.39 -5.70
C TRP A 127 -9.80 -18.54 -4.19
N CYS A 128 -9.58 -17.50 -3.38
CA CYS A 128 -9.86 -17.53 -1.94
C CYS A 128 -11.13 -16.73 -1.60
N GLN A 129 -12.28 -17.39 -1.72
CA GLN A 129 -13.59 -16.82 -1.41
C GLN A 129 -13.83 -16.80 0.11
N THR A 130 -14.06 -15.62 0.70
CA THR A 130 -14.86 -15.44 1.92
C THR A 130 -15.37 -14.01 2.01
N THR A 131 -16.60 -13.92 2.52
CA THR A 131 -17.61 -12.90 2.31
C THR A 131 -17.68 -11.92 3.49
N LEU A 132 -17.70 -10.61 3.17
CA LEU A 132 -18.33 -9.46 3.85
C LEU A 132 -18.16 -9.26 5.37
N ILE A 133 -17.39 -8.24 5.74
CA ILE A 133 -17.80 -7.21 6.72
C ILE A 133 -17.37 -5.86 6.16
N MET A 134 -18.24 -4.85 6.27
CA MET A 134 -18.09 -3.51 5.69
C MET A 134 -16.72 -2.87 6.00
N GLY A 135 -15.97 -2.49 4.95
CA GLY A 135 -14.86 -1.53 5.05
C GLY A 135 -13.53 -2.04 4.47
N VAL A 136 -13.25 -1.57 3.24
CA VAL A 136 -11.98 -1.55 2.49
C VAL A 136 -11.25 -2.87 2.19
N ASP A 137 -11.13 -3.12 0.90
CA ASP A 137 -10.77 -4.37 0.23
C ASP A 137 -9.30 -4.38 -0.26
N HIS A 138 -8.41 -3.69 0.45
CA HIS A 138 -7.03 -3.42 0.03
C HIS A 138 -6.02 -3.85 1.10
N ILE A 139 -4.85 -4.34 0.67
CA ILE A 139 -3.75 -4.69 1.60
C ILE A 139 -3.24 -3.43 2.29
N ILE A 140 -3.00 -2.38 1.50
CA ILE A 140 -2.65 -1.05 2.00
C ILE A 140 -3.82 -0.11 1.73
N VAL A 141 -4.26 0.57 2.78
CA VAL A 141 -5.27 1.62 2.76
C VAL A 141 -4.63 2.96 3.12
N VAL A 142 -5.26 4.05 2.70
CA VAL A 142 -4.81 5.42 3.04
C VAL A 142 -5.86 6.06 3.95
N GLN A 143 -5.47 6.43 5.16
CA GLN A 143 -6.34 7.07 6.15
C GLN A 143 -5.78 8.46 6.45
N ASP A 144 -6.46 9.50 5.97
CA ASP A 144 -6.01 10.90 6.10
C ASP A 144 -4.54 11.12 5.67
N GLY A 145 -4.18 10.53 4.53
CA GLY A 145 -2.80 10.58 4.00
C GLY A 145 -1.81 9.62 4.68
N THR A 146 -2.19 8.94 5.76
CA THR A 146 -1.36 7.95 6.44
C THR A 146 -1.63 6.56 5.88
N LEU A 147 -0.59 5.83 5.53
CA LEU A 147 -0.70 4.43 5.08
C LEU A 147 -1.09 3.54 6.25
N ALA A 148 -1.93 2.54 6.02
CA ALA A 148 -2.25 1.52 7.02
C ALA A 148 -2.54 0.18 6.34
N CYS A 149 -2.50 -0.89 7.12
CA CYS A 149 -3.00 -2.21 6.76
C CYS A 149 -3.82 -2.77 7.94
N SER A 150 -4.36 -3.97 7.81
CA SER A 150 -5.25 -4.57 8.82
C SER A 150 -4.63 -4.68 10.23
N THR A 151 -3.31 -4.79 10.33
CA THR A 151 -2.60 -4.99 11.60
C THR A 151 -1.81 -3.77 12.08
N THR A 152 -1.58 -2.78 11.22
CA THR A 152 -0.57 -1.75 11.46
C THR A 152 -0.96 -0.44 10.81
N ILE A 153 -0.87 0.64 11.59
CA ILE A 153 -1.00 2.00 11.09
C ILE A 153 0.41 2.53 10.90
N GLY A 154 0.67 3.09 9.72
CA GLY A 154 1.92 3.74 9.39
C GLY A 154 2.10 5.03 10.17
N LYS A 155 3.30 5.60 10.08
CA LYS A 155 3.65 6.86 10.73
C LYS A 155 3.80 7.95 9.68
N GLU A 156 3.34 9.15 10.00
CA GLU A 156 3.74 10.35 9.27
C GLU A 156 5.20 10.68 9.63
N VAL A 157 6.00 11.00 8.62
CA VAL A 157 7.39 11.43 8.78
C VAL A 157 7.55 12.82 8.18
N SER A 158 8.41 13.64 8.79
CA SER A 158 8.56 15.05 8.42
C SER A 158 9.04 15.26 6.98
N GLU A 159 9.82 14.32 6.45
CA GLU A 159 10.34 14.37 5.09
C GLU A 159 10.35 12.97 4.46
N CYS A 160 9.98 12.88 3.19
CA CYS A 160 10.15 11.64 2.45
C CYS A 160 11.63 11.43 2.13
N PRO A 161 12.21 10.26 2.48
CA PRO A 161 13.57 9.93 2.08
C PRO A 161 13.69 10.05 0.57
N VAL A 162 14.54 10.96 0.11
CA VAL A 162 14.74 11.19 -1.32
C VAL A 162 15.53 10.00 -1.86
N THR A 163 14.92 9.20 -2.72
CA THR A 163 15.68 8.27 -3.56
C THR A 163 16.49 9.12 -4.54
N TRP A 164 17.77 9.34 -4.23
CA TRP A 164 18.63 10.16 -5.05
C TRP A 164 18.92 9.42 -6.36
N ILE A 165 18.18 9.75 -7.42
CA ILE A 165 18.44 9.27 -8.78
C ILE A 165 19.45 10.24 -9.41
N GLY A 166 20.73 9.95 -9.26
CA GLY A 166 21.82 10.70 -9.89
C GLY A 166 23.19 10.10 -9.56
N PRO A 167 24.27 10.50 -10.27
CA PRO A 167 25.63 10.02 -10.02
C PRO A 167 26.17 10.51 -8.66
N PRO A 168 26.79 9.64 -7.85
CA PRO A 168 27.18 9.95 -6.47
C PRO A 168 27.93 11.28 -6.38
N ARG A 169 27.52 12.15 -5.44
CA ARG A 169 28.22 13.41 -5.19
C ARG A 169 29.68 13.10 -4.86
N ARG A 170 30.60 13.55 -5.72
CA ARG A 170 32.02 13.58 -5.39
C ARG A 170 32.17 14.50 -4.17
N ARG A 171 32.61 13.95 -3.04
CA ARG A 171 33.03 14.76 -1.90
C ARG A 171 34.25 15.55 -2.37
N GLY A 172 34.12 16.87 -2.41
CA GLY A 172 35.25 17.79 -2.44
C GLY A 172 35.76 18.04 -1.02
#